data_AF-A0A2V4DH01-F1
#
_entry.id   AF-A0A2V4DH01-F1
#
_cell.length_a   1.000
_cell.length_b   1.000
_cell.length_c   1.000
_cell.angle_alpha   90.00
_cell.angle_beta   90.00
_cell.angle_gamma   90.00
#
_symmetry.space_group_name_H-M   'P 1'
#
loop_
_entity.id
_entity.type
_entity.pdbx_description
1 polymer ?
#
loop_
_entity_poly.entity_id
_entity_poly.type
_entity_poly.pdbx_seq_one_letter_code
_entity_poly.pdbx_strand_id
1 'polypeptide(L)'
;KFRPLFDTHLGLAWAHLDAAVDYIGLLPRGQFRLRAACMLPVLIGQRTLTLLGSQNVLDGDNRVKVLRPEIKRLKNKTLWAMFSRKKSLKLLQTNRNA
;
A
#
# COMPACT_ATOMS: atom_id res chain seq x y z
N LYS A 1 7.58 8.14 25.87
CA LYS A 1 7.76 8.80 24.54
C LYS A 1 7.25 7.85 23.46
N PHE A 2 6.00 7.99 23.02
CA PHE A 2 5.38 7.05 22.07
C PHE A 2 5.73 7.38 20.62
N ARG A 3 5.57 8.64 20.21
CA ARG A 3 5.64 9.05 18.80
C ARG A 3 6.96 8.71 18.09
N PRO A 4 8.15 8.94 18.66
CA PRO A 4 9.41 8.58 17.99
C PRO A 4 9.59 7.07 17.75
N LEU A 5 9.14 6.23 18.70
CA LEU A 5 9.16 4.77 18.54
C LEU A 5 8.18 4.35 17.45
N PHE A 6 6.98 4.93 17.46
CA PHE A 6 5.96 4.68 16.44
C PHE A 6 6.46 5.06 15.04
N ASP A 7 7.07 6.24 14.87
CA ASP A 7 7.60 6.70 13.59
C ASP A 7 8.74 5.79 13.09
N THR A 8 9.55 5.23 14.01
CA THR A 8 10.58 4.24 13.66
C THR A 8 9.95 2.97 13.06
N HIS A 9 8.91 2.43 13.71
CA HIS A 9 8.19 1.27 13.18
C HIS A 9 7.42 1.59 11.89
N LEU A 10 6.88 2.80 11.77
CA LEU A 10 6.23 3.26 10.55
C LEU A 10 7.22 3.28 9.37
N GLY A 11 8.44 3.75 9.62
CA GLY A 11 9.54 3.71 8.65
C GLY A 11 9.92 2.28 8.24
N LEU A 12 10.06 1.37 9.20
CA LEU A 12 10.32 -0.05 8.92
C LEU A 12 9.21 -0.69 8.07
N ALA A 13 7.95 -0.41 8.39
CA ALA A 13 6.81 -0.91 7.62
C ALA A 13 6.85 -0.38 6.17
N TRP A 14 7.17 0.90 5.96
CA TRP A 14 7.37 1.45 4.62
C TRP A 14 8.49 0.76 3.86
N ALA A 15 9.64 0.50 4.49
CA ALA A 15 10.75 -0.21 3.86
C ALA A 15 10.37 -1.63 3.40
N HIS A 16 9.55 -2.34 4.18
CA HIS A 16 9.02 -3.64 3.76
C HIS A 16 8.05 -3.53 2.58
N LEU A 17 7.22 -2.49 2.53
CA LEU A 17 6.36 -2.25 1.38
C LEU A 17 7.17 -1.89 0.13
N ASP A 18 8.29 -1.18 0.26
CA ASP A 18 9.21 -0.92 -0.84
C ASP A 18 9.81 -2.21 -1.40
N ALA A 19 10.32 -3.08 -0.53
CA ALA A 19 10.80 -4.40 -0.93
C ALA A 19 9.71 -5.24 -1.63
N ALA A 20 8.45 -5.13 -1.17
CA ALA A 20 7.32 -5.79 -1.83
C ALA A 20 7.03 -5.21 -3.23
N VAL A 21 7.19 -3.90 -3.44
CA VAL A 21 7.07 -3.26 -4.76
C VAL A 21 8.15 -3.78 -5.70
N ASP A 22 9.39 -3.91 -5.23
CA ASP A 22 10.49 -4.49 -6.00
C ASP A 22 10.18 -5.94 -6.41
N TYR A 23 9.73 -6.77 -5.47
CA TYR A 23 9.28 -8.14 -5.73
C TYR A 23 8.16 -8.19 -6.80
N ILE A 24 7.13 -7.36 -6.68
CA ILE A 24 6.05 -7.26 -7.67
C ILE A 24 6.60 -6.88 -9.06
N GLY A 25 7.63 -6.03 -9.08
CA GLY A 25 8.35 -5.63 -10.28
C GLY A 25 9.11 -6.77 -10.96
N LEU A 26 9.47 -7.83 -10.25
CA LEU A 26 10.15 -9.02 -10.81
C LEU A 26 9.16 -10.03 -11.42
N LEU A 27 7.86 -9.94 -11.09
CA LEU A 27 6.87 -10.90 -11.57
C LEU A 27 6.74 -10.90 -13.11
N PRO A 28 6.84 -12.06 -13.78
CA PRO A 28 6.71 -12.17 -15.24
C PRO A 28 5.37 -11.68 -15.79
N ARG A 29 5.34 -11.15 -17.01
CA ARG A 29 4.13 -10.57 -17.63
C ARG A 29 2.91 -11.52 -17.59
N GLY A 30 3.12 -12.81 -17.87
CA GLY A 30 2.06 -13.83 -17.88
C GLY A 30 1.42 -14.12 -16.52
N GLN A 31 2.08 -13.80 -15.40
CA GLN A 31 1.58 -14.06 -14.05
C GLN A 31 0.78 -12.88 -13.49
N PHE A 32 -0.11 -12.30 -14.30
CA PHE A 32 -0.84 -11.08 -13.94
C PHE A 32 -1.79 -11.26 -12.74
N ARG A 33 -2.35 -12.46 -12.54
CA ARG A 33 -3.20 -12.77 -11.38
C ARG A 33 -2.41 -12.73 -10.07
N LEU A 34 -1.22 -13.33 -10.06
CA LEU A 34 -0.29 -13.27 -8.92
C LEU A 34 0.13 -11.81 -8.66
N ARG A 35 0.44 -11.06 -9.72
CA ARG A 35 0.74 -9.63 -9.60
C ARG A 35 -0.39 -8.87 -8.92
N ALA A 36 -1.64 -9.07 -9.35
CA ALA A 36 -2.79 -8.43 -8.73
C ALA A 36 -2.97 -8.83 -7.25
N ALA A 37 -2.80 -10.12 -6.95
CA ALA A 37 -2.89 -10.65 -5.59
C ALA A 37 -1.84 -10.06 -4.65
N CYS A 38 -0.60 -9.83 -5.13
CA CYS A 38 0.46 -9.17 -4.37
C CYS A 38 0.27 -7.65 -4.29
N MET A 39 -0.24 -7.02 -5.35
CA MET A 39 -0.41 -5.56 -5.40
C MET A 39 -1.47 -5.02 -4.44
N LEU A 40 -2.63 -5.67 -4.37
CA LEU A 40 -3.75 -5.18 -3.57
C LEU A 40 -3.39 -4.99 -2.08
N PRO A 41 -2.78 -5.96 -1.37
CA PRO A 41 -2.38 -5.76 0.03
C PRO A 41 -1.32 -4.66 0.17
N VAL A 42 -0.38 -4.51 -0.77
CA VAL A 42 0.61 -3.41 -0.73
C VAL A 42 -0.08 -2.05 -0.86
N LEU A 43 -1.00 -1.87 -1.80
CA LEU A 43 -1.73 -0.60 -1.98
C LEU A 43 -2.56 -0.24 -0.74
N ILE A 44 -3.21 -1.22 -0.12
CA ILE A 44 -3.97 -1.04 1.13
C ILE A 44 -3.00 -0.69 2.27
N GLY A 45 -1.86 -1.38 2.37
CA GLY A 45 -0.82 -1.14 3.36
C GLY A 45 -0.28 0.29 3.27
N GLN A 46 0.15 0.72 2.10
CA GLN A 46 0.66 2.08 1.86
C GLN A 46 -0.36 3.13 2.29
N ARG A 47 -1.64 2.97 1.89
CA ARG A 47 -2.71 3.89 2.29
C ARG A 47 -2.93 3.89 3.80
N THR A 48 -2.83 2.73 4.44
CA THR A 48 -2.95 2.59 5.90
C THR A 48 -1.80 3.31 6.59
N LEU A 49 -0.56 3.14 6.14
CA LEU A 49 0.61 3.83 6.71
C LEU A 49 0.52 5.35 6.55
N THR A 50 0.02 5.86 5.41
CA THR A 50 -0.24 7.30 5.23
C THR A 50 -1.25 7.85 6.25
N LEU A 51 -2.36 7.12 6.48
CA LEU A 51 -3.36 7.53 7.47
C LEU A 51 -2.81 7.48 8.90
N LEU A 52 -2.08 6.41 9.25
CA LEU A 52 -1.44 6.25 10.54
C LEU A 52 -0.38 7.32 10.82
N GLY A 53 0.36 7.75 9.81
CA GLY A 53 1.37 8.81 9.93
C GLY A 53 0.77 10.19 10.23
N SER A 54 -0.45 10.47 9.73
CA SER A 54 -1.09 11.79 9.79
C SER A 54 -2.11 11.95 10.93
N GLN A 55 -2.54 10.86 11.57
CA GLN A 55 -3.60 10.88 12.59
C GLN A 55 -3.11 10.46 13.98
N ASN A 56 -3.91 10.75 15.00
CA ASN A 56 -3.65 10.27 16.36
C ASN A 56 -4.07 8.80 16.50
N VAL A 57 -3.10 7.89 16.53
CA VAL A 57 -3.33 6.44 16.64
C VAL A 57 -3.67 5.96 18.04
N LEU A 58 -3.52 6.81 19.06
CA LEU A 58 -3.87 6.51 20.45
C LEU A 58 -5.30 6.91 20.80
N ASP A 59 -6.01 7.55 19.88
CA ASP A 59 -7.42 7.87 20.03
C ASP A 59 -8.28 6.63 19.77
N GLY A 60 -8.79 6.03 20.85
CA GLY A 60 -9.61 4.83 20.79
C GLY A 60 -11.00 5.06 20.18
N ASP A 61 -11.52 6.28 20.27
CA ASP A 61 -12.82 6.66 19.73
C ASP A 61 -12.72 6.88 18.21
N ASN A 62 -11.58 7.38 17.74
CA ASN A 62 -11.32 7.65 16.33
C ASN A 62 -10.37 6.63 15.69
N ARG A 63 -10.92 5.44 15.38
CA ARG A 63 -10.14 4.38 14.71
C ARG A 63 -9.68 4.78 13.30
N VAL A 64 -8.36 4.87 13.13
CA VAL A 64 -7.71 5.06 11.83
C VAL A 64 -7.92 3.83 10.92
N LYS A 65 -8.68 3.98 9.83
CA LYS A 65 -8.95 2.87 8.89
C LYS A 65 -9.20 3.36 7.46
N VAL A 66 -8.69 2.60 6.49
CA VAL A 66 -9.03 2.79 5.08
C VAL A 66 -10.51 2.47 4.84
N LEU A 67 -11.25 3.42 4.29
CA LEU A 67 -12.70 3.29 4.07
C LEU A 67 -13.02 2.23 3.00
N ARG A 68 -14.16 1.56 3.13
CA ARG A 68 -14.61 0.52 2.17
C ARG A 68 -14.70 1.03 0.71
N PRO A 69 -15.21 2.24 0.42
CA PRO A 69 -15.22 2.77 -0.95
C PRO A 69 -13.80 2.96 -1.51
N GLU A 70 -12.86 3.36 -0.66
CA GLU A 70 -11.45 3.49 -1.05
C GLU A 70 -10.82 2.13 -1.36
N ILE A 71 -11.10 1.10 -0.56
CA ILE A 71 -10.67 -0.29 -0.86
C ILE A 71 -11.23 -0.75 -2.21
N LYS A 72 -12.52 -0.50 -2.49
CA LYS A 72 -13.14 -0.83 -3.80
C LYS A 72 -12.43 -0.09 -4.95
N ARG A 73 -12.08 1.19 -4.76
CA ARG A 73 -11.33 1.99 -5.73
C ARG A 73 -9.93 1.41 -5.99
N LEU A 74 -9.19 1.04 -4.94
CA LEU A 74 -7.87 0.40 -5.06
C LEU A 74 -7.95 -0.95 -5.78
N LYS A 75 -8.95 -1.77 -5.44
CA LYS A 75 -9.22 -3.04 -6.13
C LYS A 75 -9.42 -2.83 -7.63
N ASN A 76 -10.29 -1.89 -8.01
CA ASN A 76 -10.58 -1.61 -9.41
C ASN A 76 -9.33 -1.10 -10.16
N LYS A 77 -8.56 -0.19 -9.58
CA LYS A 77 -7.28 0.27 -10.16
C LYS A 77 -6.28 -0.89 -10.35
N THR A 78 -6.23 -1.81 -9.38
CA THR A 78 -5.36 -3.01 -9.45
C THR A 78 -5.74 -3.92 -10.61
N LEU A 79 -7.04 -4.22 -10.77
CA LEU A 79 -7.55 -5.04 -11.87
C LEU A 79 -7.19 -4.45 -13.25
N TRP A 80 -7.21 -3.13 -13.40
CA TRP A 80 -6.80 -2.47 -14.63
C TRP A 80 -5.28 -2.48 -14.86
N ALA A 81 -4.49 -2.29 -13.79
CA ALA A 81 -3.03 -2.19 -13.90
C ALA A 81 -2.35 -3.55 -14.10
N MET A 82 -2.95 -4.65 -13.63
CA MET A 82 -2.29 -5.96 -13.53
C MET A 82 -1.73 -6.53 -14.85
N PHE A 83 -2.32 -6.14 -15.98
CA PHE A 83 -1.91 -6.59 -17.31
C PHE A 83 -0.60 -5.94 -17.80
N SER A 84 -0.10 -4.91 -17.12
CA SER A 84 1.14 -4.22 -17.51
C SER A 84 2.01 -3.93 -16.30
N ARG A 85 3.22 -4.51 -16.29
CA ARG A 85 4.26 -4.25 -15.27
C ARG A 85 4.46 -2.74 -15.04
N LYS A 86 4.57 -1.95 -16.13
CA LYS A 86 4.78 -0.50 -16.05
C LYS A 86 3.61 0.22 -15.37
N LYS A 87 2.36 -0.15 -15.71
CA LYS A 87 1.16 0.42 -15.07
C LYS A 87 1.07 0.02 -13.60
N SER A 88 1.39 -1.23 -13.26
CA SER A 88 1.44 -1.73 -11.89
C SER A 88 2.41 -0.97 -11.02
N LEU A 89 3.66 -0.82 -11.46
CA LEU A 89 4.69 -0.09 -10.72
C LEU A 89 4.34 1.40 -10.59
N LYS A 90 3.83 2.02 -11.65
CA LYS A 90 3.36 3.41 -11.60
C LYS A 90 2.26 3.58 -10.55
N LEU A 91 1.28 2.68 -10.49
CA LEU A 91 0.20 2.75 -9.50
C LEU A 91 0.72 2.63 -8.07
N LEU A 92 1.64 1.70 -7.80
CA LEU A 92 2.27 1.52 -6.49
C LEU A 92 3.09 2.73 -6.06
N GLN A 93 3.85 3.33 -6.99
CA GLN A 93 4.63 4.54 -6.72
C GLN A 93 3.75 5.75 -6.47
N THR A 94 2.71 5.96 -7.28
CA THR A 94 1.74 7.05 -7.07
C THR A 94 1.04 6.92 -5.72
N ASN A 95 0.68 5.70 -5.31
CA ASN A 95 0.01 5.47 -4.03
C ASN A 95 0.94 5.61 -2.82
N ARG A 96 2.25 5.35 -3.00
CA ARG A 96 3.27 5.62 -1.97
C ARG A 96 3.51 7.12 -1.76
N ASN A 97 3.44 7.91 -2.83
CA ASN A 97 3.74 9.35 -2.80
C ASN A 97 2.49 10.22 -2.57
N ALA A 98 1.34 9.62 -2.31
CA ALA A 98 0.05 10.29 -2.08
C ALA A 98 -0.27 10.41 -0.59
#